data_AF-A0AAJ1I7W0-F1
#
_entry.id   AF-A0AAJ1I7W0-F1
#
_cell.length_a   1.000
_cell.length_b   1.000
_cell.length_c   1.000
_cell.angle_alpha   90.00
_cell.angle_beta   90.00
_cell.angle_gamma   90.00
#
_symmetry.space_group_name_H-M   'P 1'
#
loop_
_entity.id
_entity.type
_entity.pdbx_description
1 polymer ?
#
loop_
_entity_poly.entity_id
_entity_poly.type
_entity_poly.pdbx_seq_one_letter_code
_entity_poly.pdbx_strand_id
1 'polypeptide(L)' 'MPSDAEKHCPLCDESWPADTEFFYPDLAKRDGLCFCCRACYKSRYRPTGNRTKQPLPPIVRPTDALAQVWSLQ' A
#
# COMPACT_ATOMS: atom_id res chain seq x y z
N MET A 1 14.72 -17.80 16.68
CA MET A 1 13.95 -17.89 15.43
C MET A 1 12.94 -16.76 15.48
N PRO A 2 13.16 -15.65 14.76
CA PRO A 2 12.13 -14.63 14.70
C PRO A 2 10.93 -15.25 13.99
N SER A 3 9.80 -15.29 14.66
CA SER A 3 8.55 -15.75 14.08
C SER A 3 8.22 -14.85 12.90
N ASP A 4 8.09 -15.43 11.70
CA ASP A 4 7.49 -14.83 10.50
C ASP A 4 6.03 -14.43 10.77
N ALA A 5 5.83 -13.46 11.67
CA ALA A 5 4.53 -12.89 11.89
C ALA A 5 4.20 -12.13 10.60
N GLU A 6 3.34 -12.67 9.75
CA GLU A 6 2.81 -11.94 8.62
C GLU A 6 1.65 -11.06 9.08
N LYS A 7 1.59 -9.83 8.57
CA LYS A 7 0.52 -8.88 8.86
C LYS A 7 -0.17 -8.46 7.57
N HIS A 8 -1.49 -8.53 7.60
CA HIS A 8 -2.31 -8.12 6.48
C HIS A 8 -2.57 -6.62 6.50
N CYS A 9 -2.36 -5.94 5.38
CA CYS A 9 -2.66 -4.53 5.21
C CYS A 9 -4.08 -4.35 4.64
N PRO A 10 -5.03 -3.78 5.40
CA PRO A 10 -6.43 -3.62 4.94
C PRO A 10 -6.63 -2.49 3.92
N LEU A 11 -5.55 -1.83 3.46
CA LEU A 11 -5.61 -0.75 2.47
C LEU A 11 -5.23 -1.20 1.06
N CYS A 12 -4.36 -2.21 0.96
CA CYS A 12 -3.94 -2.81 -0.31
C CYS A 12 -4.33 -4.29 -0.40
N ASP A 13 -5.01 -4.83 0.62
CA ASP A 13 -5.42 -6.23 0.75
C ASP A 13 -4.26 -7.22 0.53
N GLU A 14 -3.07 -6.84 1.01
CA GLU A 14 -1.84 -7.58 0.77
C GLU A 14 -1.18 -7.93 2.10
N SER A 15 -0.65 -9.16 2.19
CA SER A 15 0.02 -9.68 3.37
C SER A 15 1.51 -9.43 3.26
N TRP A 16 2.07 -8.75 4.25
CA TRP A 16 3.49 -8.42 4.31
C TRP A 16 4.06 -8.93 5.63
N PRO A 17 5.37 -9.23 5.71
CA PRO A 17 6.01 -9.55 6.97
C PRO A 17 5.80 -8.42 7.99
N ALA A 18 5.41 -8.75 9.22
CA ALA A 18 5.18 -7.81 10.33
C ALA A 18 6.51 -7.25 10.89
N ASP A 19 7.48 -7.04 10.01
CA ASP A 19 8.75 -6.42 10.29
C ASP A 19 8.65 -4.90 10.17
N THR A 20 9.58 -4.23 10.86
CA THR A 20 9.75 -2.76 10.78
C THR A 20 10.24 -2.27 9.42
N GLU A 21 10.65 -3.20 8.54
CA GLU A 21 10.97 -2.96 7.13
C GLU A 21 9.73 -2.60 6.32
N PHE A 22 8.61 -3.32 6.52
CA PHE A 22 7.36 -3.19 5.75
C PHE A 22 6.26 -2.41 6.47
N PHE A 23 6.25 -2.41 7.80
CA PHE A 23 5.32 -1.65 8.63
C PHE A 23 6.06 -0.59 9.45
N TYR A 24 5.45 0.57 9.66
CA TYR A 24 6.05 1.57 10.55
C TYR A 24 5.95 1.10 12.01
N PRO A 25 7.02 1.25 12.81
CA PRO A 25 6.93 1.02 14.25
C PRO A 25 6.00 2.08 14.85
N ASP A 26 5.00 1.63 15.60
CA ASP A 26 3.99 2.44 16.24
C ASP A 26 3.87 2.03 17.71
N LEU A 27 4.54 2.77 18.58
CA LEU A 27 4.57 2.53 20.01
C LEU A 27 3.22 2.77 20.70
N ALA A 28 2.26 3.40 20.01
CA ALA A 28 0.92 3.60 20.52
C ALA A 28 0.03 2.36 20.35
N LYS A 29 0.44 1.40 19.49
CA LYS A 29 -0.24 0.12 19.29
C LYS A 29 0.33 -0.94 20.21
N ARG A 30 -0.53 -1.86 20.67
CA ARG A 30 -0.13 -3.02 21.50
C ARG A 30 0.93 -3.88 20.79
N ASP A 31 0.81 -4.03 19.48
CA ASP A 31 1.75 -4.80 18.65
C ASP A 31 3.02 -4.03 18.26
N GLY A 32 3.15 -2.75 18.65
CA GLY A 32 4.31 -1.94 18.30
C GLY A 32 4.44 -1.59 16.81
N LEU A 33 3.45 -1.93 15.98
CA LEU A 33 3.47 -1.80 14.52
C LEU A 33 2.17 -1.18 14.00
N CYS A 34 2.29 -0.34 12.98
CA CYS A 34 1.16 0.31 12.32
C CYS A 34 0.16 -0.70 11.72
N PHE A 35 -1.10 -0.27 11.56
CA PHE A 35 -2.17 -1.13 11.03
C PHE A 35 -2.06 -1.35 9.52
N CYS A 36 -1.28 -0.52 8.81
CA CYS A 36 -1.11 -0.58 7.37
C CYS A 36 0.38 -0.54 6.98
N CYS A 37 0.70 -1.01 5.77
CA CYS A 37 2.06 -1.04 5.26
C CYS A 37 2.63 0.38 5.06
N ARG A 38 3.96 0.51 5.00
CA ARG A 38 4.66 1.79 4.83
C ARG A 38 4.21 2.54 3.57
N ALA A 39 3.89 1.84 2.48
CA ALA A 39 3.41 2.45 1.25
C ALA A 39 2.06 3.15 1.46
N CYS A 40 1.08 2.44 2.02
CA CYS A 40 -0.23 2.99 2.32
C CYS A 40 -0.15 4.09 3.40
N TYR A 41 0.69 3.90 4.42
CA TYR A 41 0.93 4.92 5.44
C TYR A 41 1.49 6.21 4.82
N LYS A 42 2.51 6.11 3.95
CA LYS A 42 3.05 7.27 3.23
C LYS A 42 2.00 7.95 2.36
N SER A 43 1.12 7.20 1.69
CA SER A 43 0.04 7.76 0.87
C SER A 43 -0.96 8.55 1.72
N ARG A 44 -1.36 8.00 2.88
CA ARG A 44 -2.37 8.58 3.79
C ARG A 44 -1.84 9.73 4.64
N TYR A 45 -0.62 9.60 5.15
CA TYR A 45 0.00 10.51 6.11
C TYR A 45 1.12 11.34 5.50
N ARG A 46 1.12 11.57 4.18
CA ARG A 46 1.99 12.63 3.62
C ARG A 46 1.71 13.89 4.45
N PRO A 47 2.69 14.40 5.23
CA PRO A 47 2.50 15.67 5.88
C PRO A 47 2.23 16.63 4.73
N THR A 48 1.09 17.29 4.75
CA THR A 48 0.70 18.28 3.76
C THR A 48 1.59 19.51 3.94
N GLY A 49 2.88 19.35 3.69
CA GLY A 49 3.81 20.43 3.41
C GLY A 49 3.45 20.96 2.02
N ASN A 50 2.67 22.03 2.02
CA ASN A 50 2.15 22.77 0.87
C ASN A 50 1.21 22.01 -0.10
N ARG A 51 -0.04 22.48 -0.08
CA ARG A 51 -1.11 22.20 -1.03
C ARG A 51 -0.71 22.63 -2.44
N THR A 52 -0.14 21.73 -3.23
CA THR A 52 -0.45 21.71 -4.67
C THR A 52 -1.17 20.41 -4.93
N LYS A 53 -2.48 20.53 -5.18
CA LYS A 53 -3.41 19.44 -5.44
C LYS A 53 -2.85 18.56 -6.58
N GLN A 54 -2.24 17.43 -6.26
CA GLN A 54 -2.09 16.37 -7.25
C GLN A 54 -3.28 15.44 -7.07
N PRO A 55 -4.17 15.32 -8.06
CA PRO A 55 -5.21 14.30 -8.05
C PRO A 55 -4.54 12.94 -7.89
N LEU A 56 -5.11 12.09 -7.02
CA LEU A 56 -4.70 10.69 -6.95
C LEU A 56 -4.73 10.10 -8.38
N PRO A 57 -3.68 9.39 -8.82
CA PRO A 57 -3.76 8.72 -10.11
C PRO A 57 -4.95 7.76 -10.10
N PRO A 58 -5.77 7.72 -11.17
CA PRO A 58 -6.87 6.78 -11.24
C PRO A 58 -6.31 5.36 -11.07
N ILE A 59 -6.92 4.59 -10.18
CA ILE A 59 -6.60 3.17 -9.99
C ILE A 59 -7.00 2.46 -11.29
N VAL A 60 -6.04 2.27 -12.19
CA VAL A 60 -6.23 1.49 -13.41
C VAL A 60 -6.26 0.01 -13.03
N ARG A 61 -7.44 -0.61 -13.16
CA ARG A 61 -7.60 -2.05 -12.95
C ARG A 61 -7.03 -2.78 -14.17
N PRO A 62 -6.12 -3.76 -14.02
CA PRO A 62 -5.33 -4.31 -15.12
C PRO A 62 -6.07 -5.26 -16.09
N THR A 63 -7.39 -5.36 -16.06
CA THR A 63 -8.15 -6.34 -16.88
C THR A 63 -8.54 -5.83 -18.28
N ASP A 64 -8.17 -4.61 -18.67
CA ASP A 64 -8.54 -4.00 -19.97
C ASP A 64 -7.37 -3.97 -20.97
N ALA A 65 -6.57 -5.04 -21.04
CA ALA A 65 -5.43 -5.12 -21.97
C ALA A 65 -5.59 -6.22 -23.04
N LEU A 66 -6.83 -6.59 -23.40
CA LEU A 66 -7.10 -7.73 -24.30
C LEU A 66 -8.13 -7.46 -25.41
N ALA A 67 -8.35 -6.21 -25.81
CA ALA A 67 -9.28 -5.88 -26.90
C ALA A 67 -8.62 -5.35 -28.19
N GLN A 68 -7.29 -5.16 -28.25
CA GLN A 68 -6.64 -4.48 -29.39
C GLN A 68 -5.96 -5.42 -30.42
N VAL A 69 -6.04 -6.75 -30.28
CA VAL A 69 -5.26 -7.67 -31.13
C VAL A 69 -5.99 -8.19 -32.38
N TRP A 70 -7.26 -7.86 -32.61
CA TRP A 70 -8.05 -8.43 -33.74
C TRP A 70 -8.36 -7.48 -34.90
N SER A 71 -7.56 -6.43 -35.15
CA SER A 71 -7.86 -5.49 -36.24
C SER A 71 -6.69 -5.12 -37.15
N LEU A 72 -5.81 -6.05 -37.48
CA LEU A 72 -4.99 -5.91 -38.70
C LEU A 72 -5.11 -7.17 -39.56
N GLN A 73 -6.02 -7.06 -40.54
CA GLN A 73 -6.17 -7.89 -41.74
C GLN A 73 -5.20 -7.39 -42.82
#